data_AF-N8Y7I2-F1
#
_entry.id   AF-N8Y7I2-F1
#
_cell.length_a   1.000
_cell.length_b   1.000
_cell.length_c   1.000
_cell.angle_alpha   90.00
_cell.angle_beta   90.00
_cell.angle_gamma   90.00
#
_symmetry.space_group_name_H-M   'P 1'
#
loop_
_entity.id
_entity.type
_entity.pdbx_description
1 polymer ?
#
loop_
_entity_poly.entity_id
_entity_poly.type
_entity_poly.pdbx_seq_one_letter_code
_entity_poly.pdbx_strand_id
1 'polypeptide(L)'
;MKKIIVGTLLSVFSSVVLADDLKCENSYSIFREMTQQRIDIEQSGTAKQYKEYLEKTDYSYLFKNNHPNQIYWAKRWNDVESFIKASSSSIQKIQSEGYKNYYFKMGKPKANFISALGEMCTVPLISKDYFKGIDVYSTFDVVYVRDLKTNEWRKFMYYGVEDRQYLREFFSNDLRRLNLSMGILNGMAYDDFINDMAHKELEKEKIEKEH
;
A
#
# COMPACT_ATOMS: atom_id res chain seq x y z
N MET A 1 -28.24 69.77 10.35
CA MET A 1 -28.38 68.48 9.63
C MET A 1 -27.00 67.93 9.35
N LYS A 2 -26.56 66.94 10.14
CA LYS A 2 -25.25 66.28 10.03
C LYS A 2 -25.37 65.14 9.00
N LYS A 3 -24.50 65.12 7.98
CA LYS A 3 -24.31 63.96 7.12
C LYS A 3 -22.89 63.44 7.32
N ILE A 4 -22.75 62.44 8.19
CA ILE A 4 -21.53 61.65 8.31
C ILE A 4 -21.71 60.49 7.33
N ILE A 5 -20.98 60.52 6.21
CA ILE A 5 -20.87 59.37 5.32
C ILE A 5 -19.80 58.48 5.95
N VAL A 6 -20.25 57.47 6.70
CA VAL A 6 -19.39 56.38 7.17
C VAL A 6 -19.15 55.47 5.97
N GLY A 7 -17.98 55.60 5.35
CA GLY A 7 -17.52 54.70 4.31
C GLY A 7 -17.16 53.35 4.93
N THR A 8 -18.03 52.37 4.77
CA THR A 8 -17.77 50.98 5.12
C THR A 8 -16.71 50.44 4.15
N LEU A 9 -15.44 50.43 4.58
CA LEU A 9 -14.43 49.58 3.98
C LEU A 9 -14.85 48.12 4.24
N LEU A 10 -15.58 47.54 3.29
CA LEU A 10 -15.71 46.09 3.17
C LEU A 10 -14.35 45.56 2.71
N SER A 11 -13.45 45.37 3.66
CA SER A 11 -12.30 44.50 3.49
C SER A 11 -12.84 43.10 3.28
N VAL A 12 -13.02 42.75 2.00
CA VAL A 12 -13.22 41.39 1.53
C VAL A 12 -11.94 40.66 1.93
N PHE A 13 -11.94 40.05 3.11
CA PHE A 13 -11.00 38.97 3.42
C PHE A 13 -11.41 37.82 2.50
N SER A 14 -10.93 37.89 1.26
CA SER A 14 -10.83 36.76 0.39
C SER A 14 -10.01 35.74 1.17
N SER A 15 -10.69 34.80 1.81
CA SER A 15 -10.07 33.58 2.29
C SER A 15 -9.42 32.96 1.07
N VAL A 16 -8.15 33.27 0.84
CA VAL A 16 -7.29 32.50 -0.03
C VAL A 16 -7.23 31.16 0.67
N VAL A 17 -8.20 30.29 0.33
CA VAL A 17 -8.00 28.86 0.40
C VAL A 17 -6.88 28.65 -0.59
N LEU A 18 -5.64 28.81 -0.11
CA LEU A 18 -4.49 28.24 -0.76
C LEU A 18 -4.88 26.77 -0.89
N ALA A 19 -5.25 26.37 -2.11
CA ALA A 19 -5.37 24.97 -2.42
C ALA A 19 -4.04 24.37 -1.98
N ASP A 20 -4.04 23.62 -0.87
CA ASP A 20 -2.82 23.02 -0.37
C ASP A 20 -2.20 22.28 -1.54
N ASP A 21 -1.01 22.72 -1.97
CA ASP A 21 -0.29 22.05 -3.05
C ASP A 21 -0.22 20.58 -2.69
N LEU A 22 -0.74 19.73 -3.60
CA LEU A 22 -0.73 18.28 -3.43
C LEU A 22 0.68 17.83 -3.03
N LYS A 23 0.79 17.13 -1.90
CA LYS A 23 2.06 16.75 -1.28
C LYS A 23 2.66 15.47 -1.84
N CYS A 24 1.99 14.77 -2.76
CA CYS A 24 2.42 13.44 -3.19
C CYS A 24 3.90 13.37 -3.60
N GLU A 25 4.33 14.14 -4.60
CA GLU A 25 5.73 14.08 -5.08
C GLU A 25 6.72 14.51 -3.99
N ASN A 26 6.34 15.52 -3.20
CA ASN A 26 7.12 16.00 -2.06
C ASN A 26 7.22 14.98 -0.92
N SER A 27 6.36 13.95 -0.91
CA SER A 27 6.29 12.92 0.14
C SER A 27 7.01 11.62 -0.23
N TYR A 28 7.70 11.56 -1.37
CA TYR A 28 8.39 10.33 -1.82
C TYR A 28 9.45 9.82 -0.84
N SER A 29 10.05 10.68 -0.02
CA SER A 29 10.95 10.25 1.06
C SER A 29 10.21 9.38 2.08
N ILE A 30 9.03 9.80 2.52
CA ILE A 30 8.15 9.05 3.44
C ILE A 30 7.76 7.72 2.82
N PHE A 31 7.39 7.73 1.53
CA PHE A 31 6.99 6.52 0.82
C PHE A 31 8.15 5.52 0.73
N ARG A 32 9.37 5.99 0.45
CA ARG A 32 10.57 5.15 0.43
C ARG A 32 10.88 4.58 1.80
N GLU A 33 10.76 5.38 2.86
CA GLU A 33 10.95 4.91 4.23
C GLU A 33 9.97 3.79 4.59
N MET A 34 8.67 3.95 4.27
CA MET A 34 7.68 2.89 4.49
C MET A 34 8.01 1.60 3.73
N THR A 35 8.54 1.70 2.51
CA THR A 35 8.93 0.51 1.72
C THR A 35 10.19 -0.13 2.25
N GLN A 36 11.20 0.66 2.62
CA GLN A 36 12.43 0.16 3.22
C GLN A 36 12.15 -0.53 4.56
N GLN A 37 11.35 0.08 5.44
CA GLN A 37 10.99 -0.52 6.71
C GLN A 37 10.31 -1.88 6.55
N ARG A 38 9.45 -2.05 5.54
CA ARG A 38 8.87 -3.36 5.21
C ARG A 38 9.94 -4.39 4.82
N ILE A 39 10.85 -4.00 3.92
CA ILE A 39 11.94 -4.86 3.45
C ILE A 39 12.83 -5.29 4.62
N ASP A 40 13.18 -4.36 5.52
CA ASP A 40 14.02 -4.64 6.68
C ASP A 40 13.35 -5.67 7.62
N ILE A 41 12.04 -5.55 7.80
CA ILE A 41 11.24 -6.52 8.58
C ILE A 41 11.18 -7.88 7.88
N GLU A 42 10.96 -7.91 6.56
CA GLU A 42 10.93 -9.16 5.78
C GLU A 42 12.29 -9.88 5.81
N GLN A 43 13.40 -9.14 5.83
CA GLN A 43 14.76 -9.68 5.85
C GLN A 43 15.23 -10.14 7.25
N SER A 44 14.80 -9.48 8.31
CA SER A 44 15.40 -9.69 9.64
C SER A 44 14.46 -9.50 10.84
N GLY A 45 13.22 -9.06 10.60
CA GLY A 45 12.25 -8.78 11.64
C GLY A 45 11.42 -9.98 12.09
N THR A 46 10.38 -9.67 12.85
CA THR A 46 9.43 -10.63 13.44
C THR A 46 8.00 -10.35 12.96
N ALA A 47 7.11 -11.34 13.10
CA ALA A 47 5.68 -11.15 12.83
C ALA A 47 5.04 -10.05 13.67
N LYS A 48 5.52 -9.85 14.90
CA LYS A 48 5.07 -8.75 15.76
C LYS A 48 5.45 -7.40 15.17
N GLN A 49 6.71 -7.22 14.78
CA GLN A 49 7.16 -5.99 14.11
C GLN A 49 6.41 -5.76 12.80
N TYR A 50 6.12 -6.82 12.04
CA TYR A 50 5.33 -6.73 10.82
C TYR A 50 3.90 -6.25 11.11
N LYS A 51 3.23 -6.80 12.13
CA LYS A 51 1.92 -6.34 12.58
C LYS A 51 1.93 -4.87 12.98
N GLU A 52 2.90 -4.45 13.80
CA GLU A 52 3.03 -3.06 14.27
C GLU A 52 3.26 -2.10 13.10
N TYR A 53 4.07 -2.51 12.13
CA TYR A 53 4.30 -1.78 10.90
C TYR A 53 3.00 -1.62 10.08
N LEU A 54 2.22 -2.68 9.92
CA LEU A 54 0.93 -2.61 9.22
C LEU A 54 -0.08 -1.72 9.97
N GLU A 55 -0.13 -1.80 11.31
CA GLU A 55 -1.00 -0.93 12.13
C GLU A 55 -0.74 0.57 11.90
N LYS A 56 0.54 0.91 11.72
CA LYS A 56 0.96 2.29 11.47
C LYS A 56 0.76 2.71 10.01
N THR A 57 1.08 1.84 9.06
CA THR A 57 1.30 2.26 7.67
C THR A 57 0.22 1.79 6.71
N ASP A 58 -0.50 0.72 7.01
CA ASP A 58 -1.49 0.17 6.10
C ASP A 58 -2.81 0.94 6.20
N TYR A 59 -3.35 1.34 5.05
CA TYR A 59 -4.58 2.12 4.96
C TYR A 59 -5.82 1.29 5.34
N SER A 60 -5.83 -0.01 5.05
CA SER A 60 -6.94 -0.91 5.40
C SER A 60 -7.17 -1.00 6.91
N TYR A 61 -6.15 -0.70 7.73
CA TYR A 61 -6.30 -0.71 9.19
C TYR A 61 -7.25 0.35 9.73
N LEU A 62 -7.51 1.42 8.98
CA LEU A 62 -8.52 2.42 9.36
C LEU A 62 -9.94 1.85 9.37
N PHE A 63 -10.16 0.71 8.72
CA PHE A 63 -11.47 0.07 8.57
C PHE A 63 -11.71 -1.06 9.58
N LYS A 64 -10.75 -1.31 10.50
CA LYS A 64 -10.87 -2.35 11.54
C LYS A 64 -12.12 -2.22 12.41
N ASN A 65 -12.67 -1.03 12.58
CA ASN A 65 -13.89 -0.84 13.36
C ASN A 65 -15.09 -1.58 12.77
N ASN A 66 -15.12 -1.78 11.44
CA ASN A 66 -16.16 -2.57 10.76
C ASN A 66 -15.86 -4.08 10.79
N HIS A 67 -14.64 -4.44 11.16
CA HIS A 67 -14.07 -5.78 11.08
C HIS A 67 -13.38 -6.16 12.41
N PRO A 68 -14.14 -6.23 13.52
CA PRO A 68 -13.57 -6.49 14.84
C PRO A 68 -12.85 -7.84 14.85
N ASN A 69 -11.67 -7.87 15.47
CA ASN A 69 -10.79 -9.05 15.53
C ASN A 69 -10.32 -9.58 14.16
N GLN A 70 -10.36 -8.75 13.12
CA GLN A 70 -9.83 -9.08 11.81
C GLN A 70 -8.76 -8.09 11.35
N ILE A 71 -7.98 -8.51 10.37
CA ILE A 71 -6.96 -7.74 9.68
C ILE A 71 -7.03 -8.03 8.18
N TYR A 72 -6.99 -6.99 7.37
CA TYR A 72 -6.93 -7.14 5.93
C TYR A 72 -5.49 -7.54 5.55
N TRP A 73 -5.34 -8.75 5.04
CA TRP A 73 -4.05 -9.31 4.62
C TRP A 73 -4.29 -10.34 3.52
N ALA A 74 -3.34 -10.48 2.59
CA ALA A 74 -3.47 -11.41 1.46
C ALA A 74 -4.84 -11.28 0.72
N LYS A 75 -5.29 -10.03 0.52
CA LYS A 75 -6.47 -9.63 -0.28
C LYS A 75 -7.84 -9.84 0.38
N ARG A 76 -7.89 -10.19 1.67
CA ARG A 76 -9.15 -10.40 2.41
C ARG A 76 -9.02 -10.06 3.89
N TRP A 77 -10.14 -9.93 4.57
CA TRP A 77 -10.17 -9.90 6.04
C TRP A 77 -9.90 -11.31 6.59
N ASN A 78 -8.89 -11.43 7.44
CA ASN A 78 -8.55 -12.67 8.15
C ASN A 78 -8.68 -12.42 9.65
N ASP A 79 -8.96 -13.45 10.43
CA ASP A 79 -8.87 -13.34 11.88
C ASP A 79 -7.44 -13.03 12.33
N VAL A 80 -7.30 -12.28 13.42
CA VAL A 80 -5.97 -11.83 13.90
C VAL A 80 -5.06 -13.01 14.26
N GLU A 81 -5.60 -14.10 14.82
CA GLU A 81 -4.79 -15.25 15.24
C GLU A 81 -4.18 -15.98 14.04
N SER A 82 -4.99 -16.29 13.03
CA SER A 82 -4.55 -16.88 11.76
C SER A 82 -3.57 -15.97 11.04
N PHE A 83 -3.79 -14.65 11.06
CA PHE A 83 -2.82 -13.70 10.50
C PHE A 83 -1.47 -13.77 11.21
N ILE A 84 -1.44 -13.78 12.55
CA ILE A 84 -0.19 -13.87 13.32
C ILE A 84 0.54 -15.17 13.01
N LYS A 85 -0.19 -16.30 13.00
CA LYS A 85 0.38 -17.61 12.67
C LYS A 85 0.94 -17.63 11.25
N ALA A 86 0.15 -17.21 10.27
CA ALA A 86 0.56 -17.17 8.87
C ALA A 86 1.75 -16.23 8.65
N SER A 87 1.72 -15.02 9.22
CA SER A 87 2.81 -14.04 9.10
C SER A 87 4.09 -14.54 9.72
N SER A 88 4.02 -15.23 10.87
CA SER A 88 5.18 -15.84 11.51
C SER A 88 5.82 -16.89 10.60
N SER A 89 5.02 -17.79 10.03
CA SER A 89 5.51 -18.79 9.08
C SER A 89 6.04 -18.17 7.79
N SER A 90 5.37 -17.15 7.26
CA SER A 90 5.79 -16.45 6.03
C SER A 90 7.12 -15.73 6.22
N ILE A 91 7.30 -14.98 7.30
CA ILE A 91 8.57 -14.27 7.57
C ILE A 91 9.70 -15.27 7.77
N GLN A 92 9.49 -16.33 8.54
CA GLN A 92 10.50 -17.39 8.72
C GLN A 92 10.87 -18.04 7.38
N LYS A 93 9.87 -18.35 6.53
CA LYS A 93 10.11 -18.92 5.20
C LYS A 93 10.94 -17.97 4.35
N ILE A 94 10.53 -16.70 4.23
CA ILE A 94 11.23 -15.64 3.50
C ILE A 94 12.71 -15.53 3.93
N GLN A 95 12.96 -15.53 5.24
CA GLN A 95 14.30 -15.45 5.81
C GLN A 95 15.13 -16.71 5.52
N SER A 96 14.53 -17.90 5.68
CA SER A 96 15.21 -19.18 5.41
C SER A 96 15.57 -19.39 3.94
N GLU A 97 14.77 -18.82 3.02
CA GLU A 97 14.97 -18.89 1.58
C GLU A 97 15.92 -17.79 1.07
N GLY A 98 16.53 -17.02 1.99
CA GLY A 98 17.56 -16.04 1.68
C GLY A 98 17.04 -14.85 0.90
N TYR A 99 15.83 -14.36 1.24
CA TYR A 99 15.24 -13.19 0.58
C TYR A 99 16.18 -11.99 0.56
N LYS A 100 16.31 -11.36 -0.60
CA LYS A 100 17.07 -10.12 -0.78
C LYS A 100 16.27 -9.15 -1.65
N ASN A 101 16.17 -7.91 -1.24
CA ASN A 101 15.82 -6.83 -2.15
C ASN A 101 17.12 -6.26 -2.74
N TYR A 102 17.27 -6.29 -4.06
CA TYR A 102 18.41 -5.65 -4.72
C TYR A 102 18.19 -4.14 -4.88
N TYR A 103 16.97 -3.77 -5.27
CA TYR A 103 16.54 -2.38 -5.32
C TYR A 103 15.01 -2.30 -5.37
N PHE A 104 14.52 -1.10 -5.09
CA PHE A 104 13.21 -0.65 -5.50
C PHE A 104 13.28 0.80 -6.01
N LYS A 105 12.36 1.16 -6.89
CA LYS A 105 12.19 2.53 -7.40
C LYS A 105 10.71 2.87 -7.46
N MET A 106 10.42 4.16 -7.26
CA MET A 106 9.08 4.71 -7.43
C MET A 106 8.98 5.35 -8.80
N GLY A 107 7.93 5.01 -9.54
CA GLY A 107 7.56 5.66 -10.80
C GLY A 107 6.99 7.06 -10.56
N LYS A 108 6.53 7.72 -11.63
CA LYS A 108 5.76 8.96 -11.50
C LYS A 108 4.36 8.67 -10.96
N PRO A 109 3.70 9.60 -10.24
CA PRO A 109 2.32 9.42 -9.84
C PRO A 109 1.41 9.18 -11.06
N LYS A 110 0.59 8.13 -10.99
CA LYS A 110 -0.47 7.84 -11.98
C LYS A 110 -1.76 8.60 -11.70
N ALA A 111 -1.95 8.98 -10.44
CA ALA A 111 -3.05 9.77 -9.95
C ALA A 111 -2.58 10.56 -8.72
N ASN A 112 -3.05 11.80 -8.60
CA ASN A 112 -2.80 12.66 -7.45
C ASN A 112 -3.96 13.65 -7.30
N PHE A 113 -4.77 13.55 -6.25
CA PHE A 113 -5.98 14.35 -6.09
C PHE A 113 -6.47 14.42 -4.64
N ILE A 114 -7.29 15.43 -4.35
CA ILE A 114 -8.06 15.50 -3.10
C ILE A 114 -9.39 14.75 -3.25
N SER A 115 -9.75 13.99 -2.23
CA SER A 115 -11.04 13.34 -2.04
C SER A 115 -11.58 13.55 -0.63
N ALA A 116 -12.76 12.99 -0.34
CA ALA A 116 -13.31 12.98 1.01
C ALA A 116 -12.47 12.15 2.00
N LEU A 117 -11.63 11.23 1.49
CA LEU A 117 -10.73 10.38 2.28
C LEU A 117 -9.38 11.04 2.58
N GLY A 118 -9.06 12.13 1.87
CA GLY A 118 -7.83 12.89 2.03
C GLY A 118 -7.13 13.18 0.70
N GLU A 119 -5.82 13.38 0.73
CA GLU A 119 -5.04 13.40 -0.51
C GLU A 119 -4.72 11.97 -0.93
N MET A 120 -5.07 11.60 -2.15
CA MET A 120 -4.85 10.27 -2.71
C MET A 120 -3.79 10.34 -3.78
N CYS A 121 -2.79 9.46 -3.70
CA CYS A 121 -1.74 9.34 -4.69
C CYS A 121 -1.43 7.90 -5.07
N THR A 122 -1.54 7.57 -6.34
CA THR A 122 -1.17 6.25 -6.86
C THR A 122 0.22 6.32 -7.46
N VAL A 123 1.16 5.54 -6.92
CA VAL A 123 2.55 5.52 -7.38
C VAL A 123 2.95 4.08 -7.73
N PRO A 124 3.48 3.82 -8.94
CA PRO A 124 4.05 2.53 -9.28
C PRO A 124 5.31 2.27 -8.45
N LEU A 125 5.36 1.12 -7.77
CA LEU A 125 6.54 0.58 -7.13
C LEU A 125 7.13 -0.51 -8.02
N ILE A 126 8.39 -0.36 -8.40
CA ILE A 126 9.12 -1.33 -9.21
C ILE A 126 10.25 -1.88 -8.35
N SER A 127 10.32 -3.20 -8.16
CA SER A 127 11.38 -3.84 -7.38
C SER A 127 12.08 -4.94 -8.16
N LYS A 128 13.32 -5.22 -7.75
CA LYS A 128 14.01 -6.47 -8.05
C LYS A 128 14.34 -7.16 -6.74
N ASP A 129 13.78 -8.34 -6.57
CA ASP A 129 13.93 -9.19 -5.41
C ASP A 129 14.58 -10.52 -5.79
N TYR A 130 15.20 -11.19 -4.83
CA TYR A 130 15.63 -12.58 -4.92
C TYR A 130 14.84 -13.38 -3.89
N PHE A 131 14.16 -14.43 -4.33
CA PHE A 131 13.31 -15.27 -3.48
C PHE A 131 13.20 -16.66 -4.08
N LYS A 132 13.22 -17.72 -3.27
CA LYS A 132 13.12 -19.13 -3.73
C LYS A 132 14.10 -19.49 -4.86
N GLY A 133 15.33 -18.96 -4.80
CA GLY A 133 16.35 -19.29 -5.80
C GLY A 133 16.25 -18.50 -7.11
N ILE A 134 15.27 -17.61 -7.27
CA ILE A 134 15.03 -16.86 -8.52
C ILE A 134 15.04 -15.35 -8.30
N ASP A 135 15.44 -14.63 -9.35
CA ASP A 135 15.21 -13.18 -9.44
C ASP A 135 13.75 -12.91 -9.82
N VAL A 136 13.11 -12.01 -9.08
CA VAL A 136 11.73 -11.56 -9.29
C VAL A 136 11.73 -10.06 -9.54
N TYR A 137 11.33 -9.67 -10.75
CA TYR A 137 11.09 -8.28 -11.13
C TYR A 137 9.62 -7.99 -10.98
N SER A 138 9.27 -7.07 -10.08
CA SER A 138 7.88 -6.76 -9.79
C SER A 138 7.53 -5.31 -10.13
N THR A 139 6.28 -5.07 -10.50
CA THR A 139 5.67 -3.75 -10.63
C THR A 139 4.27 -3.79 -10.03
N PHE A 140 4.03 -2.99 -9.00
CA PHE A 140 2.74 -2.86 -8.32
C PHE A 140 2.33 -1.40 -8.22
N ASP A 141 1.04 -1.12 -8.23
CA ASP A 141 0.57 0.19 -7.81
C ASP A 141 0.44 0.23 -6.29
N VAL A 142 0.94 1.31 -5.68
CA VAL A 142 0.72 1.61 -4.27
C VAL A 142 -0.10 2.89 -4.18
N VAL A 143 -1.24 2.79 -3.50
CA VAL A 143 -2.10 3.93 -3.20
C VAL A 143 -1.69 4.49 -1.86
N TYR A 144 -1.14 5.69 -1.85
CA TYR A 144 -0.87 6.47 -0.65
C TYR A 144 -2.05 7.40 -0.37
N VAL A 145 -2.49 7.43 0.88
CA VAL A 145 -3.58 8.30 1.36
C VAL A 145 -3.07 9.14 2.50
N ARG A 146 -3.16 10.48 2.37
CA ARG A 146 -2.80 11.45 3.40
C ARG A 146 -4.04 11.92 4.11
N ASP A 147 -4.08 11.78 5.42
CA ASP A 147 -5.05 12.47 6.24
C ASP A 147 -4.73 13.99 6.23
N LEU A 148 -5.68 14.81 5.79
CA LEU A 148 -5.47 16.26 5.65
C LEU A 148 -5.37 17.00 6.99
N LYS A 149 -5.85 16.40 8.09
CA LYS A 149 -5.83 16.99 9.43
C LYS A 149 -4.54 16.66 10.16
N THR A 150 -4.09 15.40 10.10
CA THR A 150 -2.89 14.94 10.81
C THR A 150 -1.63 15.02 9.94
N ASN A 151 -1.81 15.16 8.62
CA ASN A 151 -0.74 15.10 7.63
C ASN A 151 -0.01 13.73 7.60
N GLU A 152 -0.61 12.70 8.18
CA GLU A 152 -0.08 11.33 8.18
C GLU A 152 -0.40 10.62 6.87
N TRP A 153 0.58 9.91 6.33
CA TRP A 153 0.41 9.05 5.16
C TRP A 153 0.21 7.59 5.57
N ARG A 154 -0.68 6.91 4.87
CA ARG A 154 -0.85 5.46 4.89
C ARG A 154 -0.84 4.93 3.47
N LYS A 155 -0.64 3.62 3.30
CA LYS A 155 -0.56 3.00 1.99
C LYS A 155 -1.43 1.75 1.87
N PHE A 156 -1.84 1.48 0.64
CA PHE A 156 -2.51 0.26 0.23
C PHE A 156 -1.77 -0.29 -0.99
N MET A 157 -1.26 -1.52 -0.90
CA MET A 157 -0.61 -2.18 -2.03
C MET A 157 -1.67 -2.89 -2.87
N TYR A 158 -1.73 -2.56 -4.17
CA TYR A 158 -2.69 -3.12 -5.11
C TYR A 158 -2.02 -4.13 -6.03
N TYR A 159 -2.49 -5.38 -5.99
CA TYR A 159 -1.97 -6.50 -6.77
C TYR A 159 -2.78 -6.75 -8.05
N GLY A 160 -3.99 -6.22 -8.19
CA GLY A 160 -4.86 -6.42 -9.36
C GLY A 160 -5.89 -7.53 -9.21
N VAL A 161 -5.94 -8.16 -8.03
CA VAL A 161 -6.70 -9.38 -7.74
C VAL A 161 -7.55 -9.26 -6.47
N GLU A 162 -7.62 -8.05 -5.91
CA GLU A 162 -8.42 -7.72 -4.75
C GLU A 162 -9.91 -7.82 -5.07
N ASP A 163 -10.70 -8.27 -4.08
CA ASP A 163 -12.14 -8.26 -4.19
C ASP A 163 -12.65 -6.82 -4.35
N ARG A 164 -13.46 -6.60 -5.39
CA ARG A 164 -14.06 -5.29 -5.68
C ARG A 164 -14.91 -4.78 -4.52
N GLN A 165 -15.49 -5.65 -3.69
CA GLN A 165 -16.22 -5.25 -2.49
C GLN A 165 -15.31 -4.56 -1.49
N TYR A 166 -14.13 -5.11 -1.20
CA TYR A 166 -13.17 -4.50 -0.28
C TYR A 166 -12.58 -3.21 -0.86
N LEU A 167 -12.29 -3.16 -2.17
CA LEU A 167 -11.85 -1.92 -2.80
C LEU A 167 -12.90 -0.79 -2.70
N ARG A 168 -14.20 -1.13 -2.81
CA ARG A 168 -15.28 -0.16 -2.59
C ARG A 168 -15.41 0.27 -1.14
N GLU A 169 -15.10 -0.60 -0.19
CA GLU A 169 -15.03 -0.23 1.23
C GLU A 169 -13.94 0.84 1.45
N PHE A 170 -12.75 0.63 0.88
CA PHE A 170 -11.60 1.49 1.13
C PHE A 170 -11.63 2.81 0.36
N PHE A 171 -12.07 2.77 -0.90
CA PHE A 171 -11.94 3.89 -1.83
C PHE A 171 -13.26 4.37 -2.41
N SER A 172 -14.38 3.69 -2.12
CA SER A 172 -15.74 4.09 -2.49
C SER A 172 -15.83 4.66 -3.92
N ASN A 173 -16.18 5.95 -4.05
CA ASN A 173 -16.37 6.65 -5.32
C ASN A 173 -15.07 7.03 -6.05
N ASP A 174 -13.92 6.94 -5.39
CA ASP A 174 -12.63 7.36 -5.94
C ASP A 174 -11.88 6.25 -6.68
N LEU A 175 -12.38 5.01 -6.66
CA LEU A 175 -11.70 3.85 -7.23
C LEU A 175 -11.32 4.04 -8.71
N ARG A 176 -12.18 4.71 -9.51
CA ARG A 176 -11.88 4.99 -10.92
C ARG A 176 -10.78 6.04 -11.09
N ARG A 177 -10.69 7.01 -10.17
CA ARG A 177 -9.72 8.11 -10.20
C ARG A 177 -8.32 7.65 -9.82
N LEU A 178 -8.21 6.52 -9.11
CA LEU A 178 -6.93 5.93 -8.70
C LEU A 178 -6.08 5.41 -9.87
N ASN A 179 -6.66 5.19 -11.06
CA ASN A 179 -5.94 4.72 -12.24
C ASN A 179 -5.08 3.48 -11.96
N LEU A 180 -5.68 2.46 -11.33
CA LEU A 180 -4.99 1.25 -10.90
C LEU A 180 -4.71 0.30 -12.07
N SER A 181 -3.54 -0.33 -12.05
CA SER A 181 -3.11 -1.38 -12.98
C SER A 181 -2.77 -2.66 -12.23
N MET A 182 -2.95 -3.79 -12.90
CA MET A 182 -2.60 -5.10 -12.37
C MET A 182 -1.12 -5.20 -12.05
N GLY A 183 -0.78 -5.88 -10.96
CA GLY A 183 0.59 -6.17 -10.58
C GLY A 183 1.24 -7.15 -11.56
N ILE A 184 2.48 -6.88 -11.94
CA ILE A 184 3.25 -7.70 -12.88
C ILE A 184 4.49 -8.25 -12.19
N LEU A 185 4.77 -9.55 -12.37
CA LEU A 185 5.97 -10.24 -11.87
C LEU A 185 6.60 -11.02 -13.01
N ASN A 186 7.86 -10.73 -13.34
CA ASN A 186 8.59 -11.36 -14.45
C ASN A 186 7.79 -11.38 -15.78
N GLY A 187 7.02 -10.32 -16.03
CA GLY A 187 6.19 -10.19 -17.24
C GLY A 187 4.83 -10.89 -17.19
N MET A 188 4.49 -11.56 -16.09
CA MET A 188 3.19 -12.22 -15.87
C MET A 188 2.31 -11.41 -14.91
N ALA A 189 0.99 -11.59 -15.02
CA ALA A 189 0.06 -11.10 -14.01
C ALA A 189 0.38 -11.71 -12.64
N TYR A 190 0.05 -11.00 -11.56
CA TYR A 190 0.39 -11.42 -10.21
C TYR A 190 -0.14 -12.81 -9.86
N ASP A 191 -1.41 -13.10 -10.12
CA ASP A 191 -2.01 -14.41 -9.87
C ASP A 191 -1.41 -15.51 -10.74
N ASP A 192 -1.20 -15.26 -12.03
CA ASP A 192 -0.55 -16.20 -12.94
C ASP A 192 0.85 -16.59 -12.44
N PHE A 193 1.65 -15.59 -12.03
CA PHE A 193 2.98 -15.84 -11.47
C PHE A 193 2.92 -16.67 -10.18
N ILE A 194 2.02 -16.33 -9.26
CA ILE A 194 1.90 -17.04 -7.99
C ILE A 194 1.44 -18.50 -8.22
N ASN A 195 0.53 -18.73 -9.16
CA ASN A 195 0.07 -20.07 -9.53
C ASN A 195 1.18 -20.89 -10.19
N ASP A 196 1.96 -20.30 -11.11
CA ASP A 196 3.11 -20.94 -11.75
C ASP A 196 4.17 -21.35 -10.71
N MET A 197 4.48 -20.46 -9.76
CA MET A 197 5.42 -20.77 -8.67
C MET A 197 4.91 -21.88 -7.76
N ALA A 198 3.62 -21.88 -7.40
CA ALA A 198 3.04 -22.93 -6.59
C ALA A 198 3.05 -24.29 -7.32
N HIS A 199 2.81 -24.30 -8.63
CA HIS A 199 2.88 -25.52 -9.43
C HIS A 199 4.30 -26.10 -9.45
N LYS A 200 5.30 -25.26 -9.68
CA LYS A 200 6.73 -25.65 -9.66
C LYS A 200 7.17 -26.19 -8.30
N GLU A 201 6.70 -25.61 -7.20
CA GLU A 201 6.96 -26.15 -5.86
C GLU A 201 6.37 -27.55 -5.69
N LEU A 202 5.11 -27.77 -6.11
CA LEU A 202 4.46 -29.07 -6.02
C LEU A 202 5.14 -30.15 -6.87
N GLU A 203 5.63 -29.79 -8.06
CA GLU A 203 6.40 -30.71 -8.91
C GLU A 203 7.73 -31.09 -8.28
N LYS A 204 8.44 -30.12 -7.70
CA LYS A 204 9.69 -30.37 -6.98
C LYS A 204 9.48 -31.30 -5.78
N GLU A 205 8.44 -31.08 -4.98
CA GLU A 205 8.10 -31.95 -3.84
C GLU A 205 7.75 -33.38 -4.26
N LYS A 206 7.16 -33.58 -5.44
CA LYS A 206 6.89 -34.93 -5.97
C LYS A 206 8.18 -35.65 -6.32
N ILE A 207 9.07 -34.99 -7.06
CA ILE A 207 10.37 -35.56 -7.46
C ILE A 207 11.19 -35.93 -6.21
N GLU A 208 11.22 -35.07 -5.19
CA GLU A 208 11.95 -35.33 -3.94
C GLU A 208 11.38 -36.48 -3.10
N LYS A 209 10.11 -36.86 -3.30
CA LYS A 209 9.49 -38.02 -2.62
C LYS A 209 9.68 -39.33 -3.38
N GLU A 210 10.02 -39.26 -4.66
CA GLU A 210 10.26 -40.43 -5.53
C GLU A 210 11.72 -40.87 -5.55
N HIS A 211 12.63 -40.10 -4.94
CA HIS A 211 14.07 -40.36 -4.82
C HIS A 211 14.49 -40.57 -3.35
#